data_AF-A0A7L0ZA89-F1
#
_entry.id   AF-A0A7L0ZA89-F1
#
_cell.length_a   1.000
_cell.length_b   1.000
_cell.length_c   1.000
_cell.angle_alpha   90.00
_cell.angle_beta   90.00
_cell.angle_gamma   90.00
#
_symmetry.space_group_name_H-M   'P 1'
#
loop_
_entity.id
_entity.type
_entity.pdbx_description
1 polymer ?
#
loop_
_entity_poly.entity_id
_entity_poly.type
_entity_poly.pdbx_seq_one_letter_code
_entity_poly.pdbx_strand_id
1 'polypeptide(L)'
;APESLMQALEDLDYLAALDNDGNLSEFGIIMSEFPLDPQLSKSLLASCEFECVDEMLTIAAMVTAPNCFLHAPPGTEEIALTCWRRFSHPAGDHFTLINIFNAFKEASASSTNQESSTEKWCRDYFLSCPALRMAGIIRAELVEIMKRIELPVSQPDFGSKENALNIKKALLSGYFMHIARDVDGSGNYLMLTHRQVAQLHPFSSYYNTRRIPEWVLFHEFSISEDNSIRVVSEISPDLFAELVPQYYFSNLPPSESKDILQEVINHLSPVSATKEGQK
;
A
#
# COMPACT_ATOMS: atom_id res chain seq x y z
N ALA A 1 -15.70 21.90 7.88
CA ALA A 1 -16.41 21.73 6.59
C ALA A 1 -15.70 22.43 5.44
N PRO A 2 -15.24 23.71 5.54
CA PRO A 2 -14.37 24.30 4.51
C PRO A 2 -12.97 23.69 4.50
N GLU A 3 -12.38 23.48 5.69
CA GLU A 3 -11.03 22.91 5.85
C GLU A 3 -10.91 21.50 5.25
N SER A 4 -11.91 20.64 5.49
CA SER A 4 -11.95 19.27 4.93
C SER A 4 -12.03 19.26 3.40
N LEU A 5 -12.72 20.23 2.80
CA LEU A 5 -12.78 20.36 1.35
C LEU A 5 -11.45 20.85 0.78
N MET A 6 -10.81 21.82 1.44
CA MET A 6 -9.50 22.32 1.03
C MET A 6 -8.44 21.22 1.11
N GLN A 7 -8.43 20.43 2.18
CA GLN A 7 -7.51 19.29 2.30
C GLN A 7 -7.74 18.27 1.17
N ALA A 8 -9.00 17.93 0.86
CA ALA A 8 -9.29 17.01 -0.22
C ALA A 8 -8.83 17.53 -1.60
N LEU A 9 -8.96 18.83 -1.86
CA LEU A 9 -8.45 19.44 -3.09
C LEU A 9 -6.92 19.42 -3.14
N GLU A 10 -6.26 19.70 -2.02
CA GLU A 10 -4.80 19.64 -1.90
C GLU A 10 -4.27 18.21 -2.11
N ASP A 11 -4.90 17.22 -1.51
CA ASP A 11 -4.52 15.81 -1.67
C ASP A 11 -4.69 15.34 -3.13
N LEU A 12 -5.76 15.77 -3.81
CA LEU A 12 -5.98 15.49 -5.22
C LEU A 12 -4.97 16.19 -6.13
N ASP A 13 -4.57 17.43 -5.80
CA ASP A 13 -3.51 18.15 -6.49
C ASP A 13 -2.15 17.43 -6.33
N TYR A 14 -1.81 16.99 -5.11
CA TYR A 14 -0.60 16.19 -4.86
C TYR A 14 -0.56 14.88 -5.66
N LEU A 15 -1.71 14.23 -5.85
CA LEU A 15 -1.83 13.01 -6.66
C LEU A 15 -1.77 13.28 -8.18
N ALA A 16 -1.67 14.55 -8.58
CA ALA A 16 -1.80 15.04 -9.95
C ALA A 16 -3.15 14.67 -10.60
N ALA A 17 -4.20 14.54 -9.79
CA ALA A 17 -5.56 14.33 -10.26
C ALA A 17 -6.21 15.63 -10.75
N LEU A 18 -5.68 16.78 -10.33
CA LEU A 18 -6.10 18.10 -10.78
C LEU A 18 -5.00 18.74 -11.64
N ASP A 19 -5.40 19.65 -12.54
CA ASP A 19 -4.50 20.54 -13.25
C ASP A 19 -4.29 21.87 -12.51
N ASN A 20 -3.42 22.75 -13.03
CA ASN A 20 -3.09 24.03 -12.41
C ASN A 20 -4.30 25.00 -12.29
N ASP A 21 -5.37 24.75 -13.03
CA ASP A 21 -6.61 25.54 -13.01
C ASP A 21 -7.68 24.90 -12.09
N GLY A 22 -7.37 23.76 -11.46
CA GLY A 22 -8.25 23.01 -10.57
C GLY A 22 -9.28 22.11 -11.28
N ASN A 23 -9.11 21.86 -12.58
CA ASN A 23 -9.94 20.90 -13.32
C ASN A 23 -9.35 19.49 -13.23
N LEU A 24 -10.12 18.46 -13.59
CA LEU A 24 -9.61 17.10 -13.65
C LEU A 24 -8.53 16.99 -14.74
N SER A 25 -7.35 16.48 -14.35
CA SER A 25 -6.29 16.12 -15.27
C SER A 25 -6.64 14.82 -16.03
N GLU A 26 -5.86 14.45 -17.05
CA GLU A 26 -6.00 13.14 -17.71
C GLU A 26 -5.87 11.97 -16.72
N PHE A 27 -4.94 12.08 -15.76
CA PHE A 27 -4.80 11.12 -14.67
C PHE A 27 -6.04 11.11 -13.77
N GLY A 28 -6.57 12.30 -13.42
CA GLY A 28 -7.77 12.43 -12.60
C GLY A 28 -9.01 11.82 -13.24
N ILE A 29 -9.17 11.99 -14.55
CA ILE A 29 -10.25 11.37 -15.33
C ILE A 29 -10.14 9.84 -15.25
N ILE A 30 -8.96 9.28 -15.51
CA ILE A 30 -8.73 7.83 -15.44
C ILE A 30 -8.95 7.30 -14.01
N MET A 31 -8.44 8.00 -13.00
CA MET A 31 -8.61 7.64 -11.58
C MET A 31 -10.09 7.60 -11.19
N SER A 32 -10.92 8.48 -11.75
CA SER A 32 -12.36 8.56 -11.46
C SER A 32 -13.19 7.37 -11.99
N GLU A 33 -12.63 6.58 -12.91
CA GLU A 33 -13.28 5.37 -13.44
C GLU A 33 -13.24 4.20 -12.45
N PHE A 34 -12.31 4.22 -11.49
CA PHE A 34 -12.16 3.16 -10.49
C PHE A 34 -13.02 3.47 -9.25
N PRO A 35 -13.76 2.47 -8.71
CA PRO A 35 -14.50 2.61 -7.46
C PRO A 35 -13.58 2.47 -6.24
N LEU A 36 -12.48 3.23 -6.22
CA LEU A 36 -11.43 3.16 -5.21
C LEU A 36 -11.09 4.57 -4.71
N ASP A 37 -10.48 4.66 -3.53
CA ASP A 37 -9.95 5.91 -3.02
C ASP A 37 -8.85 6.47 -3.95
N PRO A 38 -8.70 7.81 -4.06
CA PRO A 38 -7.74 8.42 -5.00
C PRO A 38 -6.31 7.90 -4.88
N GLN A 39 -5.82 7.66 -3.66
CA GLN A 39 -4.48 7.10 -3.41
C GLN A 39 -4.32 5.70 -3.99
N LEU A 40 -5.36 4.86 -3.85
CA LEU A 40 -5.34 3.48 -4.36
C LEU A 40 -5.49 3.46 -5.87
N SER A 41 -6.37 4.30 -6.43
CA SER A 41 -6.50 4.52 -7.88
C SER A 41 -5.19 4.98 -8.50
N LYS A 42 -4.50 5.94 -7.85
CA LYS A 42 -3.19 6.42 -8.30
C LYS A 42 -2.14 5.31 -8.27
N SER A 43 -2.12 4.50 -7.22
CA SER A 43 -1.18 3.37 -7.08
C SER A 43 -1.43 2.30 -8.15
N LEU A 44 -2.70 1.98 -8.42
CA LEU A 44 -3.09 1.05 -9.48
C LEU A 44 -2.69 1.59 -10.86
N LEU A 45 -2.89 2.87 -11.13
CA LEU A 45 -2.47 3.48 -12.39
C LEU A 45 -0.95 3.49 -12.54
N ALA A 46 -0.21 3.82 -11.48
CA ALA A 46 1.25 3.79 -11.46
C ALA A 46 1.82 2.36 -11.66
N SER A 47 1.09 1.32 -11.23
CA SER A 47 1.50 -0.07 -11.45
C SER A 47 1.59 -0.45 -12.93
N CYS A 48 0.94 0.30 -13.83
CA CYS A 48 1.08 0.13 -15.28
C CYS A 48 2.49 0.51 -15.76
N GLU A 49 3.09 1.54 -15.17
CA GLU A 49 4.46 1.99 -15.49
C GLU A 49 5.51 1.04 -14.92
N PHE A 50 5.25 0.49 -13.72
CA PHE A 50 6.17 -0.44 -13.04
C PHE A 50 5.91 -1.91 -13.36
N GLU A 51 5.01 -2.21 -14.29
CA GLU A 51 4.68 -3.57 -14.76
C GLU A 51 4.26 -4.56 -13.65
N CYS A 52 3.61 -4.09 -12.58
CA CYS A 52 3.15 -4.90 -11.43
C CYS A 52 1.62 -4.83 -11.21
N VAL A 53 0.87 -4.72 -12.31
CA VAL A 53 -0.59 -4.53 -12.31
C VAL A 53 -1.33 -5.71 -11.69
N ASP A 54 -0.94 -6.95 -11.97
CA ASP A 54 -1.64 -8.13 -11.41
C ASP A 54 -1.58 -8.16 -9.86
N GLU A 55 -0.41 -7.86 -9.32
CA GLU A 55 -0.20 -7.77 -7.88
C GLU A 55 -0.93 -6.57 -7.27
N MET A 56 -0.89 -5.41 -7.93
CA MET A 56 -1.57 -4.21 -7.44
C MET A 56 -3.10 -4.34 -7.49
N LEU A 57 -3.67 -5.01 -8.49
CA LEU A 57 -5.09 -5.37 -8.54
C LEU A 57 -5.48 -6.26 -7.36
N THR A 58 -4.60 -7.20 -6.99
CA THR A 58 -4.80 -8.09 -5.85
C THR A 58 -4.75 -7.32 -4.54
N ILE A 59 -3.75 -6.46 -4.35
CA ILE A 59 -3.64 -5.59 -3.17
C ILE A 59 -4.89 -4.71 -3.06
N ALA A 60 -5.25 -4.00 -4.14
CA ALA A 60 -6.41 -3.11 -4.17
C ALA A 60 -7.69 -3.84 -3.76
N ALA A 61 -7.94 -5.02 -4.32
CA ALA A 61 -9.11 -5.80 -3.95
C ALA A 61 -9.11 -6.26 -2.49
N MET A 62 -7.95 -6.65 -1.96
CA MET A 62 -7.80 -7.13 -0.58
C MET A 62 -7.95 -6.03 0.47
N VAL A 63 -7.55 -4.80 0.15
CA VAL A 63 -7.70 -3.65 1.07
C VAL A 63 -9.07 -2.98 0.95
N THR A 64 -9.72 -3.05 -0.22
CA THR A 64 -11.10 -2.53 -0.39
C THR A 64 -12.16 -3.48 0.17
N ALA A 65 -11.90 -4.80 0.14
CA ALA A 65 -12.79 -5.77 0.79
C ALA A 65 -12.76 -5.61 2.33
N PRO A 66 -13.80 -6.07 3.06
CA PRO A 66 -13.74 -6.15 4.51
C PRO A 66 -12.51 -6.94 4.98
N ASN A 67 -11.98 -6.60 6.15
CA ASN A 67 -10.80 -7.26 6.71
C ASN A 67 -10.97 -8.81 6.70
N CYS A 68 -10.02 -9.49 6.05
CA CYS A 68 -10.07 -10.94 5.90
C CYS A 68 -9.62 -11.70 7.16
N PHE A 69 -8.94 -11.06 8.11
CA PHE A 69 -8.54 -11.67 9.37
C PHE A 69 -9.74 -11.71 10.33
N LEU A 70 -10.05 -12.90 10.86
CA LEU A 70 -11.08 -13.05 11.88
C LEU A 70 -10.51 -12.76 13.26
N HIS A 71 -11.34 -12.20 14.15
CA HIS A 71 -11.02 -12.17 15.57
C HIS A 71 -10.87 -13.60 16.09
N ALA A 72 -9.69 -13.92 16.60
CA ALA A 72 -9.44 -15.20 17.23
C ALA A 72 -10.31 -15.33 18.50
N PRO A 73 -11.01 -16.47 18.69
CA PRO A 73 -11.68 -16.76 19.95
C PRO A 73 -10.70 -16.69 21.14
N PRO A 74 -11.17 -16.28 22.33
CA PRO A 74 -10.33 -16.23 23.52
C PRO A 74 -9.59 -17.55 23.79
N GLY A 75 -8.28 -17.48 23.96
CA GLY A 75 -7.41 -18.64 24.20
C GLY A 75 -6.89 -19.33 22.94
N THR A 76 -7.17 -18.79 21.74
CA THR A 76 -6.67 -19.30 20.46
C THR A 76 -5.83 -18.30 19.68
N GLU A 77 -5.50 -17.16 20.28
CA GLU A 77 -4.77 -16.06 19.66
C GLU A 77 -3.40 -16.50 19.14
N GLU A 78 -2.64 -17.27 19.94
CA GLU A 78 -1.32 -17.78 19.54
C GLU A 78 -1.41 -18.77 18.36
N ILE A 79 -2.51 -19.55 18.29
CA ILE A 79 -2.77 -20.48 17.19
C ILE A 79 -3.09 -19.69 15.92
N ALA A 80 -3.97 -18.69 16.00
CA ALA A 80 -4.30 -17.81 14.88
C ALA A 80 -3.06 -17.10 14.34
N LEU A 81 -2.25 -16.51 15.23
CA LEU A 81 -0.97 -15.89 14.87
C LEU A 81 -0.03 -16.88 14.17
N THR A 82 0.06 -18.12 14.65
CA THR A 82 0.88 -19.16 14.03
C THR A 82 0.37 -19.57 12.64
N CYS A 83 -0.94 -19.60 12.44
CA CYS A 83 -1.54 -19.82 11.12
C CYS A 83 -1.22 -18.66 10.17
N TRP A 84 -1.41 -17.40 10.61
CA TRP A 84 -1.16 -16.22 9.78
C TRP A 84 0.32 -16.03 9.42
N ARG A 85 1.24 -16.42 10.32
CA ARG A 85 2.68 -16.44 10.06
C ARG A 85 3.07 -17.20 8.79
N ARG A 86 2.28 -18.18 8.37
CA ARG A 86 2.53 -18.97 7.15
C ARG A 86 2.38 -18.14 5.87
N PHE A 87 1.59 -17.08 5.91
CA PHE A 87 1.38 -16.18 4.77
C PHE A 87 2.26 -14.93 4.86
N SER A 88 2.90 -14.68 5.99
CA SER A 88 3.74 -13.49 6.20
C SER A 88 4.81 -13.37 5.13
N HIS A 89 4.90 -12.18 4.54
CA HIS A 89 5.94 -11.82 3.61
C HIS A 89 6.92 -10.83 4.26
N PRO A 90 8.25 -10.99 4.09
CA PRO A 90 9.24 -10.13 4.75
C PRO A 90 9.20 -8.67 4.28
N ALA A 91 8.64 -8.38 3.10
CA ALA A 91 8.48 -7.02 2.58
C ALA A 91 7.24 -6.28 3.12
N GLY A 92 6.41 -6.94 3.94
CA GLY A 92 5.31 -6.31 4.67
C GLY A 92 3.92 -6.90 4.40
N ASP A 93 2.92 -6.21 4.91
CA ASP A 93 1.55 -6.67 4.98
C ASP A 93 0.86 -6.63 3.61
N HIS A 94 1.15 -5.66 2.75
CA HIS A 94 0.62 -5.63 1.37
C HIS A 94 0.98 -6.92 0.61
N PHE A 95 2.22 -7.38 0.76
CA PHE A 95 2.69 -8.64 0.17
C PHE A 95 2.08 -9.86 0.84
N THR A 96 1.84 -9.78 2.15
CA THR A 96 1.14 -10.83 2.91
C THR A 96 -0.30 -10.98 2.41
N LEU A 97 -0.99 -9.90 2.04
CA LEU A 97 -2.33 -9.96 1.44
C LEU A 97 -2.32 -10.68 0.09
N ILE A 98 -1.29 -10.47 -0.75
CA ILE A 98 -1.11 -11.23 -1.99
C ILE A 98 -0.96 -12.73 -1.70
N ASN A 99 -0.10 -13.09 -0.74
CA ASN A 99 0.08 -14.49 -0.32
C ASN A 99 -1.23 -15.14 0.11
N ILE A 100 -2.02 -14.44 0.93
CA ILE A 100 -3.32 -14.93 1.41
C ILE A 100 -4.28 -15.15 0.24
N PHE A 101 -4.39 -14.17 -0.67
CA PHE A 101 -5.29 -14.26 -1.81
C PHE A 101 -4.92 -15.40 -2.77
N ASN A 102 -3.62 -15.57 -3.06
CA ASN A 102 -3.13 -16.65 -3.91
C ASN A 102 -3.39 -18.02 -3.28
N ALA A 103 -3.11 -18.19 -1.98
CA ALA A 103 -3.38 -19.44 -1.27
C ALA A 103 -4.88 -19.76 -1.21
N PHE A 104 -5.74 -18.74 -1.06
CA PHE A 104 -7.19 -18.89 -1.11
C PHE A 104 -7.67 -19.36 -2.50
N LYS A 105 -7.13 -18.78 -3.58
CA LYS A 105 -7.44 -19.22 -4.95
C LYS A 105 -7.04 -20.67 -5.22
N GLU A 106 -5.86 -21.07 -4.76
CA GLU A 106 -5.37 -22.45 -4.88
C GLU A 106 -6.24 -23.45 -4.10
N ALA A 107 -6.62 -23.09 -2.87
CA ALA A 107 -7.53 -23.89 -2.05
C ALA A 107 -8.91 -24.05 -2.72
N SER A 108 -9.39 -22.99 -3.37
CA SER A 108 -10.67 -23.00 -4.10
C SER A 108 -10.63 -23.86 -5.37
N ALA A 109 -9.48 -23.91 -6.06
CA ALA A 109 -9.32 -24.64 -7.32
C ALA A 109 -9.08 -26.16 -7.14
N SER A 110 -8.49 -26.57 -6.02
CA SER A 110 -7.96 -27.93 -5.81
C SER A 110 -8.98 -28.99 -5.37
N SER A 111 -10.25 -28.62 -5.11
CA SER A 111 -11.22 -29.50 -4.44
C SER A 111 -12.42 -29.88 -5.32
N THR A 112 -12.72 -31.17 -5.44
CA THR A 112 -13.88 -31.73 -6.19
C THR A 112 -15.25 -31.31 -5.61
N ASN A 113 -15.29 -30.96 -4.31
CA ASN A 113 -16.43 -30.31 -3.62
C ASN A 113 -16.01 -28.89 -3.20
N GLN A 114 -15.98 -27.97 -4.17
CA GLN A 114 -15.30 -26.66 -4.10
C GLN A 114 -15.70 -25.80 -2.90
N GLU A 115 -16.99 -25.72 -2.55
CA GLU A 115 -17.47 -24.74 -1.57
C GLU A 115 -17.16 -25.14 -0.11
N SER A 116 -17.46 -26.38 0.26
CA SER A 116 -17.25 -26.89 1.63
C SER A 116 -15.76 -27.00 2.00
N SER A 117 -14.91 -27.31 1.03
CA SER A 117 -13.45 -27.40 1.23
C SER A 117 -12.81 -26.03 1.44
N THR A 118 -13.23 -25.02 0.67
CA THR A 118 -12.74 -23.64 0.76
C THR A 118 -13.12 -23.00 2.09
N GLU A 119 -14.37 -23.17 2.54
CA GLU A 119 -14.81 -22.65 3.84
C GLU A 119 -14.08 -23.32 5.00
N LYS A 120 -13.78 -24.61 4.88
CA LYS A 120 -12.93 -25.31 5.84
C LYS A 120 -11.53 -24.72 5.86
N TRP A 121 -10.91 -24.50 4.70
CA TRP A 121 -9.59 -23.87 4.63
C TRP A 121 -9.58 -22.50 5.32
N CYS A 122 -10.54 -21.61 4.99
CA CYS A 122 -10.63 -20.31 5.64
C CYS A 122 -10.74 -20.41 7.16
N ARG A 123 -11.59 -21.32 7.67
CA ARG A 123 -11.73 -21.55 9.12
C ARG A 123 -10.44 -22.06 9.75
N ASP A 124 -9.75 -23.01 9.12
CA ASP A 124 -8.51 -23.61 9.62
C ASP A 124 -7.38 -22.55 9.74
N TYR A 125 -7.46 -21.47 8.95
CA TYR A 125 -6.51 -20.34 8.96
C TYR A 125 -7.04 -19.07 9.63
N PHE A 126 -8.19 -19.10 10.31
CA PHE A 126 -8.82 -17.92 10.95
C PHE A 126 -9.04 -16.75 9.96
N LEU A 127 -9.48 -17.08 8.74
CA LEU A 127 -9.78 -16.12 7.67
C LEU A 127 -11.28 -16.09 7.36
N SER A 128 -11.77 -14.92 6.95
CA SER A 128 -13.15 -14.69 6.53
C SER A 128 -13.33 -15.11 5.08
N CYS A 129 -13.98 -16.26 4.86
CA CYS A 129 -14.33 -16.71 3.51
C CYS A 129 -15.21 -15.70 2.74
N PRO A 130 -16.23 -15.06 3.35
CA PRO A 130 -17.01 -14.02 2.68
C PRO A 130 -16.16 -12.82 2.23
N ALA A 131 -15.22 -12.37 3.07
CA ALA A 131 -14.33 -11.25 2.72
C ALA A 131 -13.40 -11.61 1.55
N LEU A 132 -12.81 -12.81 1.57
CA LEU A 132 -11.94 -13.28 0.47
C LEU A 132 -12.70 -13.49 -0.85
N ARG A 133 -13.95 -13.99 -0.79
CA ARG A 133 -14.84 -14.05 -1.97
C ARG A 133 -15.15 -12.66 -2.49
N MET A 134 -15.43 -11.69 -1.60
CA MET A 134 -15.67 -10.29 -1.99
C MET A 134 -14.43 -9.68 -2.65
N ALA A 135 -13.23 -9.89 -2.11
CA ALA A 135 -11.98 -9.48 -2.75
C ALA A 135 -11.83 -10.09 -4.15
N GLY A 136 -12.23 -11.36 -4.33
CA GLY A 136 -12.26 -11.98 -5.65
C GLY A 136 -13.18 -11.28 -6.65
N ILE A 137 -14.36 -10.83 -6.20
CA ILE A 137 -15.32 -10.07 -7.02
C ILE A 137 -14.74 -8.69 -7.38
N ILE A 138 -14.28 -7.94 -6.38
CA ILE A 138 -13.69 -6.60 -6.58
C ILE A 138 -12.51 -6.68 -7.55
N ARG A 139 -11.61 -7.67 -7.39
CA ARG A 139 -10.48 -7.85 -8.30
C ARG A 139 -10.94 -8.09 -9.75
N ALA A 140 -11.99 -8.88 -9.95
CA ALA A 140 -12.54 -9.14 -11.28
C ALA A 140 -13.14 -7.86 -11.89
N GLU A 141 -13.87 -7.07 -11.11
CA GLU A 141 -14.42 -5.78 -11.55
C GLU A 141 -13.32 -4.79 -11.95
N LEU A 142 -12.27 -4.66 -11.13
CA LEU A 142 -11.12 -3.80 -11.43
C LEU A 142 -10.41 -4.24 -12.73
N VAL A 143 -10.24 -5.55 -12.95
CA VAL A 143 -9.69 -6.08 -14.21
C VAL A 143 -10.55 -5.69 -15.41
N GLU A 144 -11.88 -5.79 -15.29
CA GLU A 144 -12.79 -5.40 -16.38
C GLU A 144 -12.77 -3.89 -16.64
N ILE A 145 -12.63 -3.07 -15.61
CA ILE A 145 -12.43 -1.62 -15.76
C ILE A 145 -11.13 -1.36 -16.53
N MET A 146 -10.00 -1.97 -16.13
CA MET A 146 -8.69 -1.81 -16.79
C MET A 146 -8.78 -2.12 -18.29
N LYS A 147 -9.46 -3.20 -18.66
CA LYS A 147 -9.72 -3.57 -20.06
C LYS A 147 -10.60 -2.56 -20.78
N ARG A 148 -11.68 -2.10 -20.13
CA ARG A 148 -12.64 -1.15 -20.71
C ARG A 148 -11.99 0.18 -21.07
N ILE A 149 -11.04 0.65 -20.25
CA ILE A 149 -10.30 1.89 -20.47
C ILE A 149 -8.92 1.67 -21.12
N GLU A 150 -8.70 0.46 -21.69
CA GLU A 150 -7.52 0.09 -22.49
C GLU A 150 -6.16 0.25 -21.78
N LEU A 151 -6.14 0.08 -20.45
CA LEU A 151 -4.90 0.07 -19.69
C LEU A 151 -4.25 -1.33 -19.70
N PRO A 152 -2.90 -1.40 -19.73
CA PRO A 152 -2.19 -2.67 -19.78
C PRO A 152 -2.36 -3.44 -18.47
N VAL A 153 -2.49 -4.76 -18.59
CA VAL A 153 -2.46 -5.67 -17.44
C VAL A 153 -1.22 -6.55 -17.58
N SER A 154 -0.23 -6.34 -16.72
CA SER A 154 1.00 -7.14 -16.72
C SER A 154 0.72 -8.59 -16.34
N GLN A 155 1.60 -9.49 -16.76
CA GLN A 155 1.56 -10.88 -16.31
C GLN A 155 2.00 -10.97 -14.85
N PRO A 156 1.50 -11.94 -14.06
CA PRO A 156 1.96 -12.15 -12.70
C PRO A 156 3.46 -12.48 -12.64
N ASP A 157 4.22 -11.76 -11.82
CA ASP A 157 5.66 -11.99 -11.55
C ASP A 157 5.99 -11.93 -10.04
N PHE A 158 4.96 -12.10 -9.20
CA PHE A 158 5.11 -12.06 -7.76
C PHE A 158 6.19 -13.02 -7.24
N GLY A 159 7.14 -12.45 -6.48
CA GLY A 159 8.24 -13.18 -5.83
C GLY A 159 9.63 -12.80 -6.34
N SER A 160 9.74 -12.14 -7.50
CA SER A 160 11.02 -11.59 -7.97
C SER A 160 11.41 -10.34 -7.15
N LYS A 161 12.73 -10.08 -7.02
CA LYS A 161 13.21 -8.88 -6.31
C LYS A 161 12.81 -7.59 -7.02
N GLU A 162 12.77 -7.63 -8.34
CA GLU A 162 12.37 -6.52 -9.20
C GLU A 162 10.87 -6.24 -9.05
N ASN A 163 10.02 -7.27 -9.15
CA ASN A 163 8.58 -7.13 -8.90
C ASN A 163 8.31 -6.57 -7.49
N ALA A 164 9.05 -7.02 -6.47
CA ALA A 164 8.89 -6.48 -5.12
C ALA A 164 9.25 -4.99 -5.01
N LEU A 165 10.27 -4.53 -5.75
CA LEU A 165 10.58 -3.10 -5.85
C LEU A 165 9.48 -2.36 -6.61
N ASN A 166 8.99 -2.90 -7.71
CA ASN A 166 7.95 -2.31 -8.55
C ASN A 166 6.63 -2.16 -7.80
N ILE A 167 6.22 -3.14 -6.99
CA ILE A 167 5.05 -3.02 -6.10
C ILE A 167 5.24 -1.88 -5.10
N LYS A 168 6.43 -1.77 -4.49
CA LYS A 168 6.72 -0.67 -3.55
C LYS A 168 6.68 0.69 -4.25
N LYS A 169 7.20 0.79 -5.48
CA LYS A 169 7.12 2.01 -6.30
C LYS A 169 5.66 2.38 -6.59
N ALA A 170 4.86 1.43 -7.07
CA ALA A 170 3.45 1.63 -7.36
C ALA A 170 2.65 2.09 -6.12
N LEU A 171 2.82 1.41 -4.98
CA LEU A 171 2.20 1.81 -3.72
C LEU A 171 2.62 3.22 -3.32
N LEU A 172 3.91 3.54 -3.41
CA LEU A 172 4.43 4.83 -2.99
C LEU A 172 3.94 5.98 -3.87
N SER A 173 3.70 5.75 -5.16
CA SER A 173 3.14 6.75 -6.07
C SER A 173 1.76 7.27 -5.67
N GLY A 174 0.97 6.48 -4.93
CA GLY A 174 -0.33 6.93 -4.40
C GLY A 174 -0.36 7.17 -2.89
N TYR A 175 0.49 6.48 -2.12
CA TYR A 175 0.51 6.54 -0.65
C TYR A 175 1.74 7.27 -0.07
N PHE A 176 2.44 8.11 -0.86
CA PHE A 176 3.53 8.95 -0.35
C PHE A 176 3.11 9.89 0.79
N MET A 177 1.80 10.17 0.94
CA MET A 177 1.26 10.94 2.07
C MET A 177 1.11 10.13 3.36
N HIS A 178 1.13 8.80 3.26
CA HIS A 178 0.88 7.84 4.34
C HIS A 178 2.17 7.13 4.76
N ILE A 179 3.18 7.94 5.10
CA ILE A 179 4.49 7.47 5.54
C ILE A 179 4.64 7.77 7.02
N ALA A 180 5.25 6.83 7.74
CA ALA A 180 5.65 6.98 9.12
C ALA A 180 7.07 6.47 9.36
N ARG A 181 7.74 7.06 10.34
CA ARG A 181 9.11 6.71 10.72
C ARG A 181 9.19 6.37 12.20
N ASP A 182 9.84 5.26 12.54
CA ASP A 182 10.24 4.95 13.91
C ASP A 182 11.46 5.82 14.28
N VAL A 183 11.25 6.81 15.14
CA VAL A 183 12.27 7.82 15.46
C VAL A 183 13.23 7.40 16.58
N ASP A 184 12.80 6.48 17.45
CA ASP A 184 13.54 6.09 18.66
C ASP A 184 13.89 4.60 18.70
N GLY A 185 13.48 3.83 17.67
CA GLY A 185 13.71 2.39 17.60
C GLY A 185 12.84 1.59 18.57
N SER A 186 11.85 2.23 19.20
CA SER A 186 10.95 1.61 20.17
C SER A 186 9.64 1.14 19.52
N GLY A 187 9.52 1.26 18.18
CA GLY A 187 8.29 0.95 17.45
C GLY A 187 7.23 2.04 17.54
N ASN A 188 7.63 3.27 17.90
CA ASN A 188 6.75 4.44 17.93
C ASN A 188 6.90 5.21 16.61
N TYR A 189 5.97 4.98 15.69
CA TYR A 189 6.00 5.55 14.35
C TYR A 189 5.38 6.94 14.34
N LEU A 190 6.18 7.94 13.95
CA LEU A 190 5.72 9.30 13.73
C LEU A 190 5.34 9.50 12.25
N MET A 191 4.08 9.85 11.99
CA MET A 191 3.59 10.16 10.65
C MET A 191 4.15 11.50 10.15
N LEU A 192 4.55 11.55 8.88
CA LEU A 192 5.20 12.71 8.29
C LEU A 192 4.24 13.92 8.18
N THR A 193 3.02 13.71 7.66
CA THR A 193 2.08 14.80 7.36
C THR A 193 1.43 15.38 8.61
N HIS A 194 0.90 14.54 9.50
CA HIS A 194 0.09 14.99 10.64
C HIS A 194 0.82 14.95 11.99
N ARG A 195 2.07 14.44 12.04
CA ARG A 195 2.88 14.31 13.25
C ARG A 195 2.18 13.55 14.39
N GLN A 196 1.29 12.63 14.03
CA GLN A 196 0.67 11.71 14.98
C GLN A 196 1.59 10.52 15.21
N VAL A 197 1.63 10.04 16.45
CA VAL A 197 2.39 8.85 16.84
C VAL A 197 1.46 7.66 16.85
N ALA A 198 1.89 6.59 16.20
CA ALA A 198 1.17 5.33 16.11
C ALA A 198 2.09 4.14 16.33
N GLN A 199 1.52 2.99 16.67
CA GLN A 199 2.25 1.72 16.71
C GLN A 199 1.83 0.83 15.55
N LEU A 200 2.68 -0.13 15.19
CA LEU A 200 2.25 -1.17 14.26
C LEU A 200 1.09 -1.95 14.89
N HIS A 201 0.05 -2.20 14.10
CA HIS A 201 -1.01 -3.08 14.57
C HIS A 201 -0.43 -4.46 14.96
N PRO A 202 -0.87 -5.10 16.07
CA PRO A 202 -0.30 -6.37 16.56
C PRO A 202 -0.23 -7.52 15.55
N PHE A 203 -1.04 -7.46 14.49
CA PHE A 203 -1.05 -8.46 13.42
C PHE A 203 -0.12 -8.14 12.24
N SER A 204 0.65 -7.06 12.32
CA SER A 204 1.64 -6.76 11.29
C SER A 204 2.67 -7.89 11.18
N SER A 205 3.00 -8.24 9.95
CA SER A 205 4.00 -9.25 9.59
C SER A 205 5.37 -8.95 10.21
N TYR A 206 5.69 -7.68 10.49
CA TYR A 206 6.98 -7.28 11.07
C TYR A 206 7.23 -7.80 12.48
N TYR A 207 6.19 -8.06 13.29
CA TYR A 207 6.36 -8.71 14.59
C TYR A 207 6.87 -10.15 14.49
N ASN A 208 6.78 -10.75 13.30
CA ASN A 208 7.32 -12.08 13.02
C ASN A 208 8.73 -12.04 12.41
N THR A 209 9.24 -10.84 12.12
CA THR A 209 10.57 -10.64 11.55
C THR A 209 11.55 -10.21 12.63
N ARG A 210 12.84 -10.41 12.39
CA ARG A 210 13.90 -9.96 13.33
C ARG A 210 14.19 -8.47 13.24
N ARG A 211 13.69 -7.79 12.21
CA ARG A 211 14.02 -6.41 11.89
C ARG A 211 12.72 -5.63 11.69
N ILE A 212 12.42 -4.74 12.62
CA ILE A 212 11.38 -3.75 12.48
C ILE A 212 11.90 -2.64 11.54
N PRO A 213 11.19 -2.29 10.46
CA PRO A 213 11.64 -1.28 9.50
C PRO A 213 11.52 0.13 10.08
N GLU A 214 12.55 0.95 9.90
CA GLU A 214 12.52 2.35 10.37
C GLU A 214 11.48 3.18 9.60
N TRP A 215 11.38 2.97 8.29
CA TRP A 215 10.50 3.73 7.39
C TRP A 215 9.43 2.83 6.81
N VAL A 216 8.18 3.24 6.96
CA VAL A 216 7.04 2.45 6.51
C VAL A 216 5.99 3.29 5.79
N LEU A 217 5.37 2.65 4.81
CA LEU A 217 4.11 3.05 4.21
C LEU A 217 2.99 2.26 4.86
N PHE A 218 1.88 2.92 5.20
CA PHE A 218 0.71 2.29 5.79
C PHE A 218 -0.57 2.60 4.99
N HIS A 219 -1.54 1.70 5.05
CA HIS A 219 -2.82 1.89 4.36
C HIS A 219 -3.84 2.60 5.25
N GLU A 220 -3.97 2.16 6.50
CA GLU A 220 -4.97 2.69 7.45
C GLU A 220 -4.32 3.16 8.75
N PHE A 221 -4.96 4.15 9.36
CA PHE A 221 -4.67 4.61 10.71
C PHE A 221 -5.94 4.59 11.56
N SER A 222 -5.86 4.00 12.74
CA SER A 222 -6.99 3.81 13.66
C SER A 222 -6.67 4.40 15.04
N ILE A 223 -7.37 5.48 15.40
CA ILE A 223 -7.28 6.07 16.76
C ILE A 223 -7.94 5.16 17.79
N SER A 224 -9.02 4.47 17.41
CA SER A 224 -9.82 3.62 18.31
C SER A 224 -9.11 2.36 18.79
N GLU A 225 -8.01 1.98 18.15
CA GLU A 225 -7.26 0.75 18.43
C GLU A 225 -5.82 1.10 18.81
N ASP A 226 -5.71 1.87 19.90
CA ASP A 226 -4.45 2.31 20.50
C ASP A 226 -3.53 3.08 19.54
N ASN A 227 -4.11 3.93 18.68
CA ASN A 227 -3.38 4.65 17.62
C ASN A 227 -2.51 3.69 16.81
N SER A 228 -3.11 2.77 16.06
CA SER A 228 -2.38 1.79 15.27
C SER A 228 -2.40 2.12 13.77
N ILE A 229 -1.27 1.84 13.11
CA ILE A 229 -1.19 1.78 11.65
C ILE A 229 -1.33 0.33 11.18
N ARG A 230 -2.14 0.13 10.13
CA ARG A 230 -2.47 -1.18 9.58
C ARG A 230 -2.06 -1.28 8.12
N VAL A 231 -1.81 -2.52 7.69
CA VAL A 231 -1.33 -2.89 6.35
C VAL A 231 -0.07 -2.09 6.01
N VAL A 232 1.05 -2.51 6.60
CA VAL A 232 2.31 -1.76 6.59
C VAL A 232 3.35 -2.42 5.70
N SER A 233 4.09 -1.64 4.90
CA SER A 233 5.22 -2.10 4.08
C SER A 233 6.46 -1.22 4.24
N GLU A 234 7.64 -1.84 4.30
CA GLU A 234 8.92 -1.15 4.42
C GLU A 234 9.20 -0.40 3.14
N ILE A 235 9.54 0.87 3.28
CA ILE A 235 10.01 1.74 2.20
C ILE A 235 11.39 2.27 2.57
N SER A 236 12.24 2.54 1.57
CA SER A 236 13.52 3.19 1.80
C SER A 236 13.40 4.70 1.57
N PRO A 237 14.16 5.53 2.31
CA PRO A 237 14.25 6.98 2.07
C PRO A 237 14.59 7.32 0.61
N ASP A 238 15.48 6.55 -0.02
CA ASP A 238 15.86 6.72 -1.43
C ASP A 238 14.67 6.55 -2.38
N LEU A 239 13.82 5.56 -2.10
CA LEU A 239 12.65 5.27 -2.93
C LEU A 239 11.59 6.37 -2.78
N PHE A 240 11.42 6.86 -1.55
CA PHE A 240 10.56 8.02 -1.28
C PHE A 240 11.07 9.25 -2.02
N ALA A 241 12.36 9.55 -1.91
CA ALA A 241 12.97 10.70 -2.57
C ALA A 241 12.90 10.62 -4.12
N GLU A 242 12.92 9.42 -4.70
CA GLU A 242 12.76 9.19 -6.14
C GLU A 242 11.35 9.54 -6.64
N LEU A 243 10.30 9.23 -5.86
CA LEU A 243 8.91 9.26 -6.32
C LEU A 243 8.06 10.40 -5.75
N VAL A 244 8.50 11.03 -4.65
CA VAL A 244 7.70 12.04 -3.96
C VAL A 244 7.52 13.29 -4.83
N PRO A 245 6.29 13.82 -4.99
CA PRO A 245 6.08 15.11 -5.63
C PRO A 245 6.81 16.23 -4.88
N GLN A 246 7.58 17.05 -5.60
CA GLN A 246 8.34 18.16 -4.99
C GLN A 246 7.45 19.15 -4.22
N TYR A 247 6.22 19.37 -4.71
CA TYR A 247 5.26 20.25 -4.07
C TYR A 247 4.81 19.72 -2.70
N TYR A 248 4.43 18.44 -2.61
CA TYR A 248 4.12 17.78 -1.34
C TYR A 248 5.33 17.83 -0.38
N PHE A 249 6.52 17.48 -0.87
CA PHE A 249 7.72 17.46 -0.04
C PHE A 249 8.05 18.85 0.54
N SER A 250 7.88 19.90 -0.25
CA SER A 250 8.11 21.28 0.20
C SER A 250 7.17 21.66 1.34
N ASN A 251 5.91 21.21 1.27
CA ASN A 251 4.87 21.51 2.25
C ASN A 251 4.91 20.62 3.51
N LEU A 252 5.76 19.58 3.54
CA LEU A 252 5.94 18.77 4.75
C LEU A 252 6.33 19.63 5.97
N PRO A 253 5.76 19.37 7.16
CA PRO A 253 6.17 20.05 8.38
C PRO A 253 7.67 19.86 8.70
N PRO A 254 8.36 20.89 9.25
CA PRO A 254 9.74 20.74 9.72
C PRO A 254 9.86 19.60 10.74
N SER A 255 10.77 18.67 10.48
CA SER A 255 11.03 17.50 11.32
C SER A 255 12.38 16.87 10.97
N GLU A 256 12.95 16.11 11.90
CA GLU A 256 14.16 15.32 11.65
C GLU A 256 13.97 14.37 10.44
N SER A 257 12.78 13.78 10.30
CA SER A 257 12.43 12.95 9.14
C SER A 257 12.53 13.72 7.83
N LYS A 258 12.05 14.98 7.79
CA LYS A 258 12.17 15.84 6.61
C LYS A 258 13.63 16.17 6.30
N ASP A 259 14.44 16.45 7.33
CA ASP A 259 15.86 16.77 7.17
C ASP A 259 16.62 15.58 6.56
N ILE A 260 16.39 14.36 7.04
CA ILE A 260 16.99 13.13 6.49
C ILE A 260 16.58 12.93 5.03
N LEU A 261 15.29 13.07 4.71
CA LEU A 261 14.82 12.93 3.32
C LEU A 261 15.40 14.02 2.41
N GLN A 262 15.58 15.25 2.92
CA GLN A 262 16.22 16.34 2.18
C GLN A 262 17.68 16.03 1.87
N GLU A 263 18.43 15.43 2.80
CA GLU A 263 19.80 14.96 2.57
C GLU A 263 19.84 13.90 1.45
N VAL A 264 18.92 12.93 1.48
CA VAL A 264 18.80 11.90 0.44
C VAL A 264 18.50 12.52 -0.93
N ILE A 265 17.54 13.45 -1.01
CA ILE A 265 17.21 14.18 -2.26
C ILE A 265 18.44 14.93 -2.80
N ASN A 266 19.20 15.59 -1.92
CA ASN A 266 20.41 16.31 -2.31
C ASN A 266 21.49 15.36 -2.87
N HIS A 267 21.58 14.14 -2.33
CA HIS A 267 22.50 13.10 -2.80
C HIS A 267 22.05 12.40 -4.09
N LEU A 268 20.76 12.38 -4.40
CA LEU A 268 20.24 11.89 -5.69
C LEU A 268 20.37 12.93 -6.82
N SER A 269 20.47 14.21 -6.46
CA SER A 269 20.55 15.34 -7.41
C SER A 269 21.93 15.73 -7.99
N PRO A 270 23.09 15.05 -7.78
CA PRO A 270 24.35 15.52 -8.35
C PRO A 270 24.57 14.92 -9.76
N VAL A 271 24.58 15.81 -10.77
CA VAL A 271 25.15 15.73 -12.15
C VAL A 271 24.13 16.08 -13.26
N SER A 272 23.52 17.27 -13.17
CA SER A 272 22.93 17.96 -14.34
C SER A 272 23.28 19.45 -14.43
N ALA A 273 24.14 19.96 -13.54
CA ALA A 273 24.57 21.36 -13.49
C ALA A 273 26.05 21.59 -13.86
N THR A 274 26.64 20.75 -14.72
CA THR A 274 28.03 20.94 -15.20
C THR A 274 28.14 20.65 -16.69
N LYS A 275 27.34 21.34 -17.53
CA LYS A 275 27.57 21.41 -18.98
C LYS A 275 26.80 22.54 -19.70
N GLU A 276 26.65 23.70 -19.08
CA GLU A 276 26.35 24.94 -19.83
C GLU A 276 27.33 26.02 -19.39
N GLY A 277 28.45 26.10 -20.11
CA GLY A 277 29.54 27.01 -19.78
C GLY A 277 30.79 26.70 -20.57
N GLN A 278 30.67 26.59 -21.90
CA GLN A 278 31.74 26.85 -22.87
C GLN A 278 31.21 26.64 -24.30
N LYS A 279 30.67 27.70 -24.89
CA LYS A 279 31.04 28.20 -26.23
C LYS A 279 30.38 29.54 -26.48
#